data_AF-A0A9W3CIF5-F1
#
_entry.id   AF-A0A9W3CIF5-F1
#
_cell.length_a   1.000
_cell.length_b   1.000
_cell.length_c   1.000
_cell.angle_alpha   90.00
_cell.angle_beta   90.00
_cell.angle_gamma   90.00
#
_symmetry.space_group_name_H-M   'P 1'
#
loop_
_entity.id
_entity.type
_entity.pdbx_description
1 polymer ?
#
loop_
_entity_poly.entity_id
_entity_poly.type
_entity_poly.pdbx_seq_one_letter_code
_entity_poly.pdbx_strand_id
1 'polypeptide(L)'
;MSTNKKTIVWFRRDLRIEDNPALAAAAHEGSVFPVFIWCPEEEGQFYPGRASRWWMKQSLAHLSQSLKALGSQLTLIKTHNTVSAILDCVRATGATKVVFNHLYDPVSLVRDHTVKEKLVQRGVSVQSYNGDLLYEPWEIYCEKGKPYTSFNSYWKKCLDMSVESVVLPPPWRLVPLTAAETVWACSIEELGLENEAEKPSNALLTRAWSPGWSNADKILNEFIEKQLIDYAKNSKKVVGNSTSLLSPYLHFGEISVRRVFQCARMKQIIWVRDKKGEGEESADLFLRGIGLRDYSRYICFNFPFTHEQSLLSHLRFFPWDADVEKFKAWRQGRTGYPLVDAGMRELWATGWMHNRIRVIVSSFAVKFLLLPWKWGMKYFWDTLLDADLECDIIGWQYISGSLPDGHELDRLDNPAIQGAKYDPEGEYIRQWLPELARLPTEWIHHPWDAPLTVLKASGVELGTNYAKPIVDIDTARELLTKAISRTREAQIMIGAAPDEIVADSFEALEAANTVKEHGLCPSSNDQQVPLDVRYNGSKRVKPVEEDEEREMKKLRGFNEVIREEEERGLFSTAESSSSSSVRSVFMVSHSCSLVSEGKNLEGIQDSSDQIATSLGKNG
;
A
#
# COMPACT_ATOMS: atom_id res chain seq x y z
N MET A 1 -4.45 -0.77 -40.09
CA MET A 1 -3.75 0.46 -40.56
C MET A 1 -2.33 0.08 -40.97
N SER A 2 -1.53 0.99 -41.56
CA SER A 2 -0.10 0.75 -41.74
C SER A 2 0.62 0.92 -40.39
N THR A 3 1.08 -0.18 -39.82
CA THR A 3 1.69 -0.27 -38.48
C THR A 3 3.16 0.18 -38.48
N ASN A 4 3.42 1.35 -39.08
CA ASN A 4 4.76 1.89 -39.35
C ASN A 4 5.23 2.92 -38.31
N LYS A 5 4.48 3.13 -37.21
CA LYS A 5 4.93 4.00 -36.13
C LYS A 5 6.10 3.36 -35.38
N LYS A 6 6.94 4.22 -34.82
CA LYS A 6 8.08 3.89 -33.96
C LYS A 6 7.88 4.61 -32.63
N THR A 7 7.69 3.84 -31.56
CA THR A 7 7.26 4.37 -30.26
C THR A 7 8.14 3.85 -29.13
N ILE A 8 8.68 4.75 -28.31
CA ILE A 8 9.37 4.39 -27.07
C ILE A 8 8.31 4.18 -25.98
N VAL A 9 8.41 3.08 -25.25
CA VAL A 9 7.56 2.77 -24.09
C VAL A 9 8.44 2.83 -22.85
N TRP A 10 8.29 3.88 -22.04
CA TRP A 10 9.10 4.11 -20.84
C TRP A 10 8.39 3.54 -19.61
N PHE A 11 8.95 2.47 -19.07
CA PHE A 11 8.48 1.74 -17.89
C PHE A 11 9.10 2.30 -16.61
N ARG A 12 8.32 2.34 -15.52
CA ARG A 12 8.70 2.84 -14.18
C ARG A 12 8.12 1.97 -13.07
N ARG A 13 6.85 2.20 -12.68
CA ARG A 13 6.08 1.44 -11.67
C ARG A 13 4.86 0.76 -12.30
N ASP A 14 5.06 0.18 -13.48
CA ASP A 14 4.04 -0.43 -14.35
C ASP A 14 4.55 -1.74 -14.99
N LEU A 15 5.25 -2.56 -14.20
CA LEU A 15 6.14 -3.63 -14.68
C LEU A 15 5.43 -4.92 -15.16
N ARG A 16 4.41 -4.75 -16.01
CA ARG A 16 3.54 -5.81 -16.57
C ARG A 16 3.18 -5.57 -18.04
N ILE A 17 2.62 -6.61 -18.66
CA ILE A 17 2.17 -6.59 -20.08
C ILE A 17 0.64 -6.61 -20.28
N GLU A 18 -0.15 -7.18 -19.36
CA GLU A 18 -1.62 -7.11 -19.38
C GLU A 18 -2.09 -5.76 -18.83
N ASP A 19 -3.16 -5.19 -19.40
CA ASP A 19 -3.80 -3.91 -19.05
C ASP A 19 -2.87 -2.68 -18.98
N ASN A 20 -1.73 -2.69 -19.69
CA ASN A 20 -0.79 -1.56 -19.71
C ASN A 20 -1.15 -0.63 -20.89
N PRO A 21 -1.78 0.54 -20.67
CA PRO A 21 -2.29 1.35 -21.78
C PRO A 21 -1.19 1.94 -22.65
N ALA A 22 -0.07 2.37 -22.06
CA ALA A 22 1.09 2.86 -22.80
C ALA A 22 1.66 1.78 -23.74
N LEU A 23 1.88 0.55 -23.23
CA LEU A 23 2.35 -0.57 -24.05
C LEU A 23 1.33 -0.98 -25.12
N ALA A 24 0.05 -1.07 -24.76
CA ALA A 24 -1.02 -1.47 -25.67
C ALA A 24 -1.21 -0.47 -26.83
N ALA A 25 -1.21 0.84 -26.52
CA ALA A 25 -1.30 1.89 -27.54
C ALA A 25 -0.08 1.89 -28.48
N ALA A 26 1.13 1.73 -27.93
CA ALA A 26 2.35 1.64 -28.74
C ALA A 26 2.35 0.41 -29.67
N ALA A 27 1.95 -0.76 -29.16
CA ALA A 27 1.87 -2.00 -29.92
C ALA A 27 0.73 -1.99 -30.98
N HIS A 28 -0.34 -1.23 -30.75
CA HIS A 28 -1.39 -1.00 -31.74
C HIS A 28 -0.93 -0.10 -32.89
N GLU A 29 -0.10 0.91 -32.59
CA GLU A 29 0.44 1.85 -33.59
C GLU A 29 1.59 1.28 -34.45
N GLY A 30 2.46 0.42 -33.89
CA GLY A 30 3.55 -0.19 -34.64
C GLY A 30 4.68 -0.81 -33.82
N SER A 31 5.93 -0.42 -34.13
CA SER A 31 7.15 -0.98 -33.54
C SER A 31 7.50 -0.28 -32.22
N VAL A 32 7.88 -1.06 -31.21
CA VAL A 32 8.09 -0.58 -29.84
C VAL A 32 9.54 -0.69 -29.38
N PHE A 33 9.98 0.29 -28.60
CA PHE A 33 11.24 0.29 -27.86
C PHE A 33 10.95 0.36 -26.35
N PRO A 34 10.85 -0.78 -25.64
CA PRO A 34 10.71 -0.82 -24.19
C PRO A 34 11.98 -0.33 -23.50
N VAL A 35 11.88 0.66 -22.62
CA VAL A 35 13.01 1.21 -21.87
C VAL A 35 12.65 1.43 -20.39
N PHE A 36 13.56 1.09 -19.50
CA PHE A 36 13.57 1.53 -18.10
C PHE A 36 14.77 2.47 -17.91
N ILE A 37 14.54 3.62 -17.28
CA ILE A 37 15.55 4.67 -17.09
C ILE A 37 15.69 4.92 -15.59
N TRP A 38 16.92 4.83 -15.10
CA TRP A 38 17.29 4.92 -13.69
C TRP A 38 18.16 6.15 -13.47
N CYS A 39 17.65 7.10 -12.69
CA CYS A 39 18.32 8.37 -12.39
C CYS A 39 18.30 8.63 -10.87
N PRO A 40 19.18 7.98 -10.08
CA PRO A 40 19.23 8.10 -8.62
C PRO A 40 19.19 9.54 -8.09
N GLU A 41 19.83 10.46 -8.81
CA GLU A 41 19.97 11.88 -8.48
C GLU A 41 18.64 12.64 -8.59
N GLU A 42 17.73 12.22 -9.47
CA GLU A 42 16.40 12.83 -9.61
C GLU A 42 15.43 12.40 -8.50
N GLU A 43 15.57 11.17 -7.96
CA GLU A 43 14.70 10.69 -6.87
C GLU A 43 14.98 11.40 -5.53
N GLY A 44 16.19 11.94 -5.36
CA GLY A 44 16.55 12.82 -4.23
C GLY A 44 16.23 12.23 -2.86
N GLN A 45 15.40 12.94 -2.07
CA GLN A 45 14.99 12.48 -0.74
C GLN A 45 14.06 11.25 -0.75
N PHE A 46 13.54 10.86 -1.92
CA PHE A 46 12.64 9.72 -2.14
C PHE A 46 13.33 8.56 -2.87
N TYR A 47 14.67 8.54 -2.96
CA TYR A 47 15.42 7.38 -3.44
C TYR A 47 14.94 6.09 -2.72
N PRO A 48 14.47 5.05 -3.44
CA PRO A 48 13.79 3.91 -2.84
C PRO A 48 14.72 3.07 -1.97
N GLY A 49 14.15 2.49 -0.91
CA GLY A 49 14.86 1.68 0.08
C GLY A 49 15.40 0.35 -0.42
N ARG A 50 16.26 -0.29 0.38
CA ARG A 50 16.87 -1.59 0.09
C ARG A 50 15.85 -2.64 -0.38
N ALA A 51 14.76 -2.82 0.36
CA ALA A 51 13.75 -3.84 0.06
C ALA A 51 13.02 -3.56 -1.26
N SER A 52 12.58 -2.32 -1.46
CA SER A 52 11.95 -1.85 -2.71
C SER A 52 12.89 -2.02 -3.92
N ARG A 53 14.16 -1.59 -3.84
CA ARG A 53 15.13 -1.77 -4.94
C ARG A 53 15.44 -3.24 -5.22
N TRP A 54 15.52 -4.09 -4.20
CA TRP A 54 15.66 -5.54 -4.39
C TRP A 54 14.49 -6.12 -5.18
N TRP A 55 13.25 -5.77 -4.83
CA TRP A 55 12.06 -6.24 -5.54
C TRP A 55 12.07 -5.75 -7.00
N MET A 56 12.34 -4.46 -7.21
CA MET A 56 12.47 -3.84 -8.53
C MET A 56 13.50 -4.57 -9.41
N LYS A 57 14.66 -4.95 -8.84
CA LYS A 57 15.72 -5.70 -9.53
C LYS A 57 15.21 -7.03 -10.10
N GLN A 58 14.49 -7.81 -9.29
CA GLN A 58 13.92 -9.10 -9.74
C GLN A 58 12.79 -8.89 -10.75
N SER A 59 11.95 -7.87 -10.53
CA SER A 59 10.82 -7.55 -11.41
C SER A 59 11.27 -7.10 -12.81
N LEU A 60 12.31 -6.27 -12.91
CA LEU A 60 12.94 -5.90 -14.19
C LEU A 60 13.53 -7.11 -14.92
N ALA A 61 14.10 -8.08 -14.20
CA ALA A 61 14.57 -9.33 -14.79
C ALA A 61 13.40 -10.16 -15.36
N HIS A 62 12.30 -10.27 -14.61
CA HIS A 62 11.09 -10.97 -15.03
C HIS A 62 10.44 -10.32 -16.26
N LEU A 63 10.24 -8.99 -16.22
CA LEU A 63 9.69 -8.22 -17.35
C LEU A 63 10.60 -8.30 -18.58
N SER A 64 11.93 -8.25 -18.41
CA SER A 64 12.86 -8.43 -19.53
C SER A 64 12.74 -9.80 -20.21
N GLN A 65 12.51 -10.88 -19.43
CA GLN A 65 12.25 -12.21 -19.98
C GLN A 65 10.89 -12.26 -20.71
N SER A 66 9.84 -11.65 -20.13
CA SER A 66 8.51 -11.61 -20.75
C SER A 66 8.49 -10.84 -22.07
N LEU A 67 9.14 -9.67 -22.13
CA LEU A 67 9.23 -8.87 -23.36
C LEU A 67 10.03 -9.62 -24.45
N LYS A 68 11.08 -10.38 -24.07
CA LYS A 68 11.81 -11.27 -24.98
C LYS A 68 10.93 -12.39 -25.54
N ALA A 69 10.07 -13.00 -24.72
CA ALA A 69 9.10 -13.99 -25.20
C ALA A 69 8.05 -13.40 -26.17
N LEU A 70 7.71 -12.11 -26.03
CA LEU A 70 6.84 -11.38 -26.97
C LEU A 70 7.54 -10.90 -28.25
N GLY A 71 8.88 -11.00 -28.34
CA GLY A 71 9.66 -10.57 -29.50
C GLY A 71 10.33 -9.20 -29.42
N SER A 72 10.35 -8.55 -28.26
CA SER A 72 11.06 -7.28 -28.02
C SER A 72 12.07 -7.39 -26.87
N GLN A 73 12.73 -6.30 -26.48
CA GLN A 73 13.72 -6.31 -25.40
C GLN A 73 13.57 -5.07 -24.51
N LEU A 74 13.64 -5.26 -23.20
CA LEU A 74 13.79 -4.17 -22.24
C LEU A 74 15.22 -3.63 -22.32
N THR A 75 15.36 -2.36 -22.71
CA THR A 75 16.60 -1.59 -22.58
C THR A 75 16.66 -0.96 -21.20
N LEU A 76 17.83 -0.99 -20.55
CA LEU A 76 18.04 -0.43 -19.22
C LEU A 76 19.11 0.64 -19.31
N ILE A 77 18.84 1.83 -18.77
CA ILE A 77 19.76 2.98 -18.84
C ILE A 77 19.96 3.53 -17.42
N LYS A 78 21.22 3.65 -17.01
CA LYS A 78 21.60 4.46 -15.85
C LYS A 78 22.06 5.83 -16.33
N THR A 79 21.49 6.90 -15.80
CA THR A 79 21.73 8.27 -16.26
C THR A 79 21.81 9.24 -15.07
N HIS A 80 22.38 10.42 -15.32
CA HIS A 80 22.34 11.59 -14.43
C HIS A 80 21.18 12.55 -14.79
N ASN A 81 20.46 12.28 -15.88
CA ASN A 81 19.26 13.00 -16.29
C ASN A 81 18.35 12.15 -17.20
N THR A 82 17.08 12.01 -16.83
CA THR A 82 16.09 11.19 -17.55
C THR A 82 15.73 11.80 -18.90
N VAL A 83 15.56 13.12 -18.99
CA VAL A 83 15.19 13.80 -20.26
C VAL A 83 16.25 13.55 -21.34
N SER A 84 17.53 13.68 -21.00
CA SER A 84 18.64 13.43 -21.91
C SER A 84 18.68 11.98 -22.40
N ALA A 85 18.46 11.01 -21.49
CA ALA A 85 18.38 9.59 -21.86
C ALA A 85 17.20 9.27 -22.80
N ILE A 86 16.04 9.90 -22.61
CA ILE A 86 14.91 9.76 -23.55
C ILE A 86 15.24 10.38 -24.91
N LEU A 87 15.90 11.55 -24.95
CA LEU A 87 16.30 12.19 -26.21
C LEU A 87 17.38 11.39 -26.98
N ASP A 88 18.30 10.73 -26.26
CA ASP A 88 19.26 9.78 -26.86
C ASP A 88 18.54 8.55 -27.45
N CYS A 89 17.56 7.98 -26.73
CA CYS A 89 16.71 6.90 -27.25
C CYS A 89 15.95 7.33 -28.51
N VAL A 90 15.38 8.55 -28.53
CA VAL A 90 14.68 9.10 -29.70
C VAL A 90 15.62 9.18 -30.90
N ARG A 91 16.83 9.74 -30.74
CA ARG A 91 17.84 9.84 -31.81
C ARG A 91 18.24 8.46 -32.31
N ALA A 92 18.64 7.56 -31.41
CA ALA A 92 19.19 6.25 -31.76
C ALA A 92 18.17 5.32 -32.45
N THR A 93 16.89 5.44 -32.14
CA THR A 93 15.82 4.58 -32.71
C THR A 93 15.07 5.21 -33.88
N GLY A 94 15.10 6.55 -34.00
CA GLY A 94 14.22 7.31 -34.89
C GLY A 94 12.75 7.21 -34.48
N ALA A 95 12.46 7.12 -33.18
CA ALA A 95 11.09 7.10 -32.66
C ALA A 95 10.40 8.46 -32.82
N THR A 96 9.11 8.44 -33.14
CA THR A 96 8.29 9.66 -33.33
C THR A 96 7.33 9.92 -32.18
N LYS A 97 7.11 8.92 -31.32
CA LYS A 97 6.25 8.99 -30.14
C LYS A 97 6.98 8.42 -28.92
N VAL A 98 6.79 9.04 -27.76
CA VAL A 98 7.14 8.48 -26.44
C VAL A 98 5.84 8.29 -25.67
N VAL A 99 5.66 7.14 -25.04
CA VAL A 99 4.54 6.88 -24.14
C VAL A 99 5.02 6.29 -22.82
N PHE A 100 4.30 6.61 -21.76
CA PHE A 100 4.49 6.10 -20.41
C PHE A 100 3.17 6.13 -19.67
N ASN A 101 3.08 5.37 -18.57
CA ASN A 101 2.02 5.55 -17.61
C ASN A 101 2.45 6.62 -16.59
N HIS A 102 1.62 7.63 -16.32
CA HIS A 102 1.97 8.72 -15.40
C HIS A 102 1.87 8.28 -13.93
N LEU A 103 2.56 9.00 -13.05
CA LEU A 103 2.60 8.74 -11.61
C LEU A 103 2.38 10.05 -10.83
N TYR A 104 1.88 9.94 -9.60
CA TYR A 104 1.38 11.09 -8.79
C TYR A 104 2.32 11.50 -7.64
N ASP A 105 3.45 10.81 -7.47
CA ASP A 105 4.48 11.23 -6.53
C ASP A 105 5.15 12.55 -6.99
N PRO A 106 5.67 13.39 -6.09
CA PRO A 106 6.05 14.76 -6.42
C PRO A 106 7.28 14.83 -7.34
N VAL A 107 8.17 13.83 -7.30
CA VAL A 107 9.30 13.74 -8.23
C VAL A 107 8.78 13.43 -9.64
N SER A 108 7.89 12.43 -9.75
CA SER A 108 7.26 12.02 -10.99
C SER A 108 6.42 13.13 -11.63
N LEU A 109 5.61 13.89 -10.87
CA LEU A 109 4.80 14.97 -11.44
C LEU A 109 5.68 16.04 -12.12
N VAL A 110 6.74 16.50 -11.46
CA VAL A 110 7.68 17.49 -12.02
C VAL A 110 8.48 16.92 -13.19
N ARG A 111 8.95 15.67 -13.07
CA ARG A 111 9.71 14.97 -14.11
C ARG A 111 8.87 14.72 -15.37
N ASP A 112 7.62 14.29 -15.22
CA ASP A 112 6.71 13.97 -16.32
C ASP A 112 6.31 15.23 -17.08
N HIS A 113 6.03 16.32 -16.36
CA HIS A 113 5.82 17.64 -16.97
C HIS A 113 7.06 18.08 -17.76
N THR A 114 8.26 17.99 -17.17
CA THR A 114 9.51 18.35 -17.84
C THR A 114 9.78 17.48 -19.07
N VAL A 115 9.53 16.17 -19.01
CA VAL A 115 9.66 15.25 -20.16
C VAL A 115 8.65 15.62 -21.25
N LYS A 116 7.38 15.87 -20.90
CA LYS A 116 6.33 16.30 -21.84
C LYS A 116 6.76 17.59 -22.58
N GLU A 117 7.14 18.63 -21.85
CA GLU A 117 7.62 19.89 -22.44
C GLU A 117 8.80 19.68 -23.39
N LYS A 118 9.85 18.97 -22.94
CA LYS A 118 11.12 18.87 -23.69
C LYS A 118 11.00 18.00 -24.93
N LEU A 119 10.05 17.05 -24.97
CA LEU A 119 9.72 16.29 -26.16
C LEU A 119 8.93 17.13 -27.18
N VAL A 120 7.93 17.90 -26.73
CA VAL A 120 7.17 18.82 -27.58
C VAL A 120 8.07 19.91 -28.17
N GLN A 121 8.99 20.47 -27.38
CA GLN A 121 10.02 21.43 -27.83
C GLN A 121 11.00 20.84 -28.87
N ARG A 122 11.02 19.50 -29.05
CA ARG A 122 11.82 18.79 -30.05
C ARG A 122 10.99 18.19 -31.19
N GLY A 123 9.67 18.46 -31.23
CA GLY A 123 8.75 17.93 -32.25
C GLY A 123 8.43 16.44 -32.09
N VAL A 124 8.72 15.84 -30.93
CA VAL A 124 8.42 14.44 -30.63
C VAL A 124 7.04 14.37 -29.97
N SER A 125 6.16 13.48 -30.46
CA SER A 125 4.85 13.28 -29.82
C SER A 125 5.03 12.59 -28.47
N VAL A 126 4.27 13.03 -27.47
CA VAL A 126 4.31 12.47 -26.10
C VAL A 126 2.88 12.25 -25.62
N GLN A 127 2.63 11.13 -24.93
CA GLN A 127 1.31 10.83 -24.35
C GLN A 127 1.45 10.00 -23.07
N SER A 128 0.79 10.44 -22.00
CA SER A 128 0.65 9.72 -20.74
C SER A 128 -0.67 8.95 -20.66
N TYR A 129 -0.76 7.97 -19.77
CA TYR A 129 -1.96 7.17 -19.54
C TYR A 129 -2.09 6.75 -18.06
N ASN A 130 -3.33 6.49 -17.62
CA ASN A 130 -3.63 5.92 -16.31
C ASN A 130 -3.16 4.46 -16.19
N GLY A 131 -1.95 4.25 -15.66
CA GLY A 131 -1.42 2.91 -15.43
C GLY A 131 -2.04 2.20 -14.25
N ASP A 132 -2.31 2.91 -13.15
CA ASP A 132 -2.30 2.33 -11.81
C ASP A 132 -3.46 2.78 -10.90
N LEU A 133 -4.44 3.54 -11.38
CA LEU A 133 -5.65 3.91 -10.62
C LEU A 133 -6.94 3.38 -11.25
N LEU A 134 -8.02 3.40 -10.47
CA LEU A 134 -9.39 3.18 -10.91
C LEU A 134 -10.04 4.46 -11.48
N TYR A 135 -9.71 5.60 -10.88
CA TYR A 135 -10.17 6.95 -11.24
C TYR A 135 -9.00 7.92 -11.05
N GLU A 136 -8.88 8.95 -11.90
CA GLU A 136 -7.85 9.99 -11.74
C GLU A 136 -8.13 10.88 -10.52
N PRO A 137 -7.10 11.46 -9.86
CA PRO A 137 -7.28 12.32 -8.69
C PRO A 137 -8.16 13.56 -8.91
N TRP A 138 -8.33 13.97 -10.18
CA TRP A 138 -9.13 15.11 -10.63
C TRP A 138 -10.53 14.73 -11.17
N GLU A 139 -10.93 13.46 -11.13
CA GLU A 139 -12.28 13.03 -11.51
C GLU A 139 -13.28 13.07 -10.34
N ILE A 140 -12.77 13.02 -9.10
CA ILE A 140 -13.58 12.83 -7.89
C ILE A 140 -13.67 14.13 -7.08
N TYR A 141 -14.73 14.91 -7.29
CA TYR A 141 -15.03 16.10 -6.47
C TYR A 141 -16.45 16.04 -5.89
N CYS A 142 -16.69 16.79 -4.82
CA CYS A 142 -18.05 17.04 -4.34
C CYS A 142 -18.79 18.03 -5.25
N GLU A 143 -20.11 18.15 -5.09
CA GLU A 143 -21.00 19.02 -5.88
C GLU A 143 -20.58 20.51 -5.88
N LYS A 144 -19.74 20.94 -4.92
CA LYS A 144 -19.21 22.31 -4.81
C LYS A 144 -17.82 22.46 -5.45
N GLY A 145 -17.36 21.49 -6.23
CA GLY A 145 -16.05 21.50 -6.90
C GLY A 145 -14.84 21.36 -5.96
N LYS A 146 -15.06 21.00 -4.68
CA LYS A 146 -13.98 20.83 -3.69
C LYS A 146 -13.60 19.35 -3.51
N PRO A 147 -12.33 19.04 -3.17
CA PRO A 147 -11.92 17.68 -2.86
C PRO A 147 -12.51 17.16 -1.53
N TYR A 148 -12.55 15.84 -1.39
CA TYR A 148 -13.06 15.13 -0.21
C TYR A 148 -11.99 14.97 0.88
N THR A 149 -12.33 15.33 2.12
CA THR A 149 -11.43 15.25 3.28
C THR A 149 -11.68 14.05 4.20
N SER A 150 -12.56 13.12 3.80
CA SER A 150 -12.75 11.82 4.47
C SER A 150 -12.85 10.70 3.43
N PHE A 151 -12.24 9.56 3.75
CA PHE A 151 -12.25 8.36 2.94
C PHE A 151 -13.68 7.86 2.66
N ASN A 152 -14.57 7.88 3.66
CA ASN A 152 -15.91 7.29 3.51
C ASN A 152 -16.74 8.05 2.45
N SER A 153 -16.60 9.38 2.37
CA SER A 153 -17.30 10.20 1.38
C SER A 153 -16.69 10.06 -0.02
N TYR A 154 -15.36 10.04 -0.11
CA TYR A 154 -14.62 9.78 -1.35
C TYR A 154 -14.99 8.40 -1.93
N TRP A 155 -14.90 7.34 -1.12
CA TRP A 155 -15.09 5.97 -1.60
C TRP A 155 -16.54 5.69 -1.99
N LYS A 156 -17.52 6.26 -1.28
CA LYS A 156 -18.92 6.23 -1.74
C LYS A 156 -19.06 6.85 -3.13
N LYS A 157 -18.51 8.06 -3.34
CA LYS A 157 -18.58 8.75 -4.64
C LYS A 157 -17.92 7.94 -5.76
N CYS A 158 -16.82 7.23 -5.47
CA CYS A 158 -16.19 6.30 -6.42
C CYS A 158 -17.11 5.10 -6.73
N LEU A 159 -17.68 4.44 -5.71
CA LEU A 159 -18.56 3.28 -5.90
C LEU A 159 -19.87 3.61 -6.65
N ASP A 160 -20.33 4.86 -6.57
CA ASP A 160 -21.47 5.41 -7.32
C ASP A 160 -21.12 5.77 -8.78
N MET A 161 -19.83 5.71 -9.18
CA MET A 161 -19.34 6.04 -10.53
C MET A 161 -18.91 4.81 -11.33
N SER A 162 -19.26 4.77 -12.62
CA SER A 162 -18.79 3.73 -13.54
C SER A 162 -17.31 3.91 -13.87
N VAL A 163 -16.51 2.85 -13.71
CA VAL A 163 -15.16 2.76 -14.30
C VAL A 163 -15.34 2.61 -15.82
N GLU A 164 -14.99 3.64 -16.59
CA GLU A 164 -15.15 3.62 -18.05
C GLU A 164 -14.13 2.72 -18.77
N SER A 165 -12.96 2.50 -18.14
CA SER A 165 -11.83 1.82 -18.77
C SER A 165 -11.97 0.29 -18.74
N VAL A 166 -12.13 -0.31 -19.92
CA VAL A 166 -12.11 -1.77 -20.09
C VAL A 166 -10.67 -2.29 -20.00
N VAL A 167 -10.44 -3.29 -19.16
CA VAL A 167 -9.14 -3.98 -18.98
C VAL A 167 -8.57 -4.41 -20.35
N LEU A 168 -7.41 -3.86 -20.71
CA LEU A 168 -6.82 -4.08 -22.03
C LEU A 168 -6.08 -5.44 -22.09
N PRO A 169 -6.22 -6.23 -23.17
CA PRO A 169 -5.51 -7.49 -23.32
C PRO A 169 -3.99 -7.26 -23.51
N PRO A 170 -3.13 -8.20 -23.10
CA PRO A 170 -1.71 -8.12 -23.41
C PRO A 170 -1.47 -8.23 -24.94
N PRO A 171 -0.42 -7.56 -25.47
CA PRO A 171 -0.10 -7.62 -26.89
C PRO A 171 0.36 -9.04 -27.29
N TRP A 172 -0.26 -9.63 -28.31
CA TRP A 172 0.04 -11.01 -28.77
C TRP A 172 1.51 -11.21 -29.16
N ARG A 173 2.10 -10.20 -29.80
CA ARG A 173 3.55 -10.03 -30.05
C ARG A 173 3.88 -8.54 -30.08
N LEU A 174 5.16 -8.23 -29.90
CA LEU A 174 5.72 -6.90 -30.07
C LEU A 174 6.64 -6.90 -31.29
N VAL A 175 6.53 -5.90 -32.16
CA VAL A 175 7.51 -5.67 -33.23
C VAL A 175 8.68 -4.88 -32.63
N PRO A 176 9.90 -5.44 -32.59
CA PRO A 176 11.04 -4.78 -31.97
C PRO A 176 11.52 -3.59 -32.81
N LEU A 177 11.79 -2.47 -32.15
CA LEU A 177 12.54 -1.37 -32.73
C LEU A 177 14.01 -1.49 -32.33
N THR A 178 14.90 -1.73 -33.29
CA THR A 178 16.36 -1.69 -33.04
C THR A 178 16.87 -0.26 -32.99
N ALA A 179 17.77 0.02 -32.04
CA ALA A 179 18.57 1.25 -32.05
C ALA A 179 19.70 1.09 -33.09
N ALA A 180 19.91 2.12 -33.90
CA ALA A 180 20.99 2.19 -34.90
C ALA A 180 22.29 2.78 -34.31
N GLU A 181 22.18 3.61 -33.27
CA GLU A 181 23.30 4.10 -32.47
C GLU A 181 23.36 3.39 -31.11
N THR A 182 24.54 3.38 -30.49
CA THR A 182 24.73 2.89 -29.13
C THR A 182 24.12 3.86 -28.12
N VAL A 183 22.89 3.57 -27.68
CA VAL A 183 22.36 4.12 -26.43
C VAL A 183 23.24 3.67 -25.27
N TRP A 184 23.36 4.47 -24.20
CA TRP A 184 24.07 4.14 -22.95
C TRP A 184 23.37 3.03 -22.14
N ALA A 185 23.13 1.89 -22.78
CA ALA A 185 22.44 0.75 -22.22
C ALA A 185 23.36 -0.09 -21.33
N CYS A 186 22.79 -0.70 -20.30
CA CYS A 186 23.50 -1.46 -19.28
C CYS A 186 22.71 -2.72 -18.87
N SER A 187 23.32 -3.57 -18.06
CA SER A 187 22.68 -4.72 -17.40
C SER A 187 21.96 -4.33 -16.11
N ILE A 188 21.14 -5.24 -15.58
CA ILE A 188 20.40 -5.05 -14.33
C ILE A 188 21.35 -4.83 -13.13
N GLU A 189 22.51 -5.47 -13.14
CA GLU A 189 23.52 -5.31 -12.07
C GLU A 189 24.18 -3.92 -12.13
N GLU A 190 24.49 -3.41 -13.33
CA GLU A 190 25.11 -2.10 -13.55
C GLU A 190 24.20 -0.91 -13.19
N LEU A 191 22.87 -1.12 -13.15
CA LEU A 191 21.94 -0.16 -12.54
C LEU A 191 22.32 0.14 -11.07
N GLY A 192 22.89 -0.82 -10.35
CA GLY A 192 23.27 -0.67 -8.93
C GLY A 192 22.06 -0.56 -8.00
N LEU A 193 21.02 -1.38 -8.23
CA LEU A 193 19.82 -1.44 -7.38
C LEU A 193 20.11 -2.12 -6.03
N GLU A 194 21.06 -3.04 -5.99
CA GLU A 194 21.42 -3.85 -4.82
C GLU A 194 22.91 -3.67 -4.50
N ASN A 195 23.23 -3.23 -3.28
CA ASN A 195 24.61 -3.10 -2.83
C ASN A 195 25.15 -4.44 -2.29
N GLU A 196 26.46 -4.69 -2.38
CA GLU A 196 27.09 -5.92 -1.86
C GLU A 196 26.76 -6.18 -0.38
N ALA A 197 26.72 -5.11 0.44
CA ALA A 197 26.39 -5.19 1.86
C ALA A 197 24.91 -5.55 2.15
N GLU A 198 24.01 -5.42 1.15
CA GLU A 198 22.57 -5.67 1.29
C GLU A 198 22.20 -7.12 0.96
N LYS A 199 23.01 -7.81 0.16
CA LYS A 199 22.79 -9.20 -0.27
C LYS A 199 22.48 -10.18 0.88
N PRO A 200 23.15 -10.13 2.06
CA PRO A 200 22.82 -11.03 3.18
C PRO A 200 21.41 -10.83 3.73
N SER A 201 20.94 -9.58 3.82
CA SER A 201 19.55 -9.27 4.21
C SER A 201 18.54 -9.55 3.10
N ASN A 202 18.94 -9.43 1.84
CA ASN A 202 18.08 -9.67 0.68
C ASN A 202 17.87 -11.17 0.42
N ALA A 203 18.80 -12.04 0.82
CA ALA A 203 18.66 -13.49 0.70
C ALA A 203 17.43 -14.06 1.43
N LEU A 204 16.96 -13.41 2.50
CA LEU A 204 15.71 -13.76 3.18
C LEU A 204 14.49 -13.42 2.31
N LEU A 205 14.50 -12.25 1.67
CA LEU A 205 13.45 -11.79 0.76
C LEU A 205 13.31 -12.74 -0.45
N THR A 206 14.43 -13.20 -1.02
CA THR A 206 14.48 -14.20 -2.10
C THR A 206 13.86 -15.55 -1.71
N ARG A 207 13.81 -15.89 -0.43
CA ARG A 207 13.15 -17.10 0.07
C ARG A 207 11.64 -16.88 0.34
N ALA A 208 11.25 -15.67 0.72
CA ALA A 208 9.89 -15.33 1.09
C ALA A 208 9.00 -14.93 -0.10
N TRP A 209 9.57 -14.32 -1.15
CA TRP A 209 8.82 -13.70 -2.24
C TRP A 209 9.34 -14.07 -3.63
N SER A 210 8.45 -13.95 -4.62
CA SER A 210 8.78 -14.14 -6.04
C SER A 210 8.16 -13.00 -6.87
N PRO A 211 8.88 -11.87 -7.05
CA PRO A 211 8.45 -10.74 -7.87
C PRO A 211 8.13 -11.11 -9.32
N GLY A 212 7.44 -10.21 -10.01
CA GLY A 212 7.10 -10.31 -11.43
C GLY A 212 5.60 -10.50 -11.67
N TRP A 213 5.07 -9.79 -12.69
CA TRP A 213 3.64 -9.75 -13.04
C TRP A 213 2.96 -11.13 -13.15
N SER A 214 3.61 -12.13 -13.78
CA SER A 214 3.00 -13.47 -13.91
C SER A 214 2.93 -14.26 -12.59
N ASN A 215 3.59 -13.79 -11.53
CA ASN A 215 3.41 -14.29 -10.17
C ASN A 215 2.29 -13.53 -9.45
N ALA A 216 2.17 -12.22 -9.71
CA ALA A 216 1.03 -11.40 -9.27
C ALA A 216 -0.31 -12.00 -9.75
N ASP A 217 -0.38 -12.41 -11.02
CA ASP A 217 -1.56 -13.07 -11.59
C ASP A 217 -1.94 -14.36 -10.85
N LYS A 218 -0.94 -15.20 -10.51
CA LYS A 218 -1.18 -16.47 -9.78
C LYS A 218 -1.75 -16.19 -8.39
N ILE A 219 -1.14 -15.24 -7.67
CA ILE A 219 -1.55 -14.85 -6.32
C ILE A 219 -2.93 -14.20 -6.34
N LEU A 220 -3.24 -13.34 -7.33
CA LEU A 220 -4.57 -12.78 -7.50
C LEU A 220 -5.60 -13.88 -7.75
N ASN A 221 -5.36 -14.79 -8.69
CA ASN A 221 -6.31 -15.88 -8.99
C ASN A 221 -6.52 -16.81 -7.79
N GLU A 222 -5.46 -17.17 -7.06
CA GLU A 222 -5.58 -17.95 -5.82
C GLU A 222 -6.35 -17.21 -4.73
N PHE A 223 -6.09 -15.90 -4.54
CA PHE A 223 -6.80 -15.08 -3.58
C PHE A 223 -8.30 -14.96 -3.92
N ILE A 224 -8.63 -14.61 -5.16
CA ILE A 224 -10.01 -14.41 -5.64
C ILE A 224 -10.84 -15.70 -5.59
N GLU A 225 -10.24 -16.86 -5.91
CA GLU A 225 -10.97 -18.14 -5.93
C GLU A 225 -11.01 -18.86 -4.58
N LYS A 226 -10.00 -18.72 -3.71
CA LYS A 226 -9.90 -19.51 -2.47
C LYS A 226 -10.00 -18.70 -1.17
N GLN A 227 -9.60 -17.43 -1.16
CA GLN A 227 -9.34 -16.70 0.09
C GLN A 227 -10.28 -15.50 0.31
N LEU A 228 -10.73 -14.86 -0.77
CA LEU A 228 -11.56 -13.65 -0.71
C LEU A 228 -12.87 -13.87 0.06
N ILE A 229 -13.44 -15.09 0.05
CA ILE A 229 -14.72 -15.40 0.71
C ILE A 229 -14.66 -15.33 2.25
N ASP A 230 -13.49 -15.57 2.84
CA ASP A 230 -13.26 -15.50 4.30
C ASP A 230 -12.48 -14.24 4.72
N TYR A 231 -12.25 -13.29 3.80
CA TYR A 231 -11.39 -12.13 4.04
C TYR A 231 -11.90 -11.24 5.20
N ALA A 232 -13.20 -11.11 5.42
CA ALA A 232 -13.74 -10.38 6.58
C ALA A 232 -13.40 -11.04 7.93
N LYS A 233 -13.11 -12.34 7.96
CA LYS A 233 -12.66 -13.07 9.16
C LYS A 233 -11.14 -13.05 9.27
N ASN A 234 -10.44 -13.29 8.16
CA ASN A 234 -8.99 -13.47 8.14
C ASN A 234 -8.19 -12.15 8.21
N SER A 235 -8.69 -11.05 7.63
CA SER A 235 -8.08 -9.70 7.71
C SER A 235 -8.05 -9.11 9.13
N LYS A 236 -8.73 -9.75 10.09
CA LYS A 236 -8.70 -9.41 11.51
C LYS A 236 -7.56 -10.15 12.25
N LYS A 237 -7.00 -11.23 11.68
CA LYS A 237 -5.87 -11.98 12.27
C LYS A 237 -4.53 -11.46 11.73
N VAL A 238 -3.48 -11.46 12.54
CA VAL A 238 -2.13 -11.05 12.09
C VAL A 238 -1.26 -12.22 11.63
N VAL A 239 -1.50 -13.44 12.14
CA VAL A 239 -0.72 -14.64 11.83
C VAL A 239 -1.16 -15.33 10.55
N GLY A 240 -0.19 -15.86 9.80
CA GLY A 240 -0.42 -16.74 8.65
C GLY A 240 -1.14 -16.08 7.48
N ASN A 241 -2.00 -16.84 6.81
CA ASN A 241 -2.72 -16.43 5.60
C ASN A 241 -3.93 -15.51 5.95
N SER A 242 -3.62 -14.28 6.33
CA SER A 242 -4.58 -13.26 6.78
C SER A 242 -5.17 -12.40 5.64
N THR A 243 -4.36 -12.08 4.64
CA THR A 243 -4.67 -11.09 3.59
C THR A 243 -4.07 -11.48 2.23
N SER A 244 -4.37 -10.70 1.18
CA SER A 244 -4.05 -11.07 -0.21
C SER A 244 -2.57 -11.06 -0.60
N LEU A 245 -1.68 -10.47 0.22
CA LEU A 245 -0.26 -10.28 -0.07
C LEU A 245 0.05 -9.52 -1.39
N LEU A 246 -0.95 -8.87 -1.99
CA LEU A 246 -0.83 -8.19 -3.29
C LEU A 246 -0.12 -6.81 -3.24
N SER A 247 0.21 -6.29 -2.06
CA SER A 247 0.65 -4.89 -1.92
C SER A 247 1.96 -4.54 -2.66
N PRO A 248 3.03 -5.37 -2.68
CA PRO A 248 4.22 -5.04 -3.47
C PRO A 248 3.93 -5.09 -4.98
N TYR A 249 3.15 -6.09 -5.42
CA TYR A 249 2.72 -6.23 -6.81
C TYR A 249 1.87 -5.03 -7.29
N LEU A 250 1.05 -4.44 -6.40
CA LEU A 250 0.26 -3.23 -6.67
C LEU A 250 1.09 -1.92 -6.62
N HIS A 251 2.23 -1.91 -5.93
CA HIS A 251 3.14 -0.76 -5.88
C HIS A 251 4.00 -0.66 -7.14
N PHE A 252 4.57 -1.77 -7.61
CA PHE A 252 5.36 -1.83 -8.85
C PHE A 252 4.49 -1.94 -10.12
N GLY A 253 3.16 -1.88 -9.97
CA GLY A 253 2.20 -2.02 -11.06
C GLY A 253 2.35 -3.34 -11.82
N GLU A 254 2.76 -4.41 -11.14
CA GLU A 254 2.87 -5.77 -11.67
C GLU A 254 1.51 -6.44 -11.85
N ILE A 255 0.49 -5.97 -11.14
CA ILE A 255 -0.93 -6.28 -11.41
C ILE A 255 -1.72 -4.98 -11.59
N SER A 256 -2.70 -4.98 -12.49
CA SER A 256 -3.58 -3.81 -12.66
C SER A 256 -4.59 -3.72 -11.52
N VAL A 257 -4.73 -2.54 -10.90
CA VAL A 257 -5.75 -2.29 -9.88
C VAL A 257 -7.17 -2.47 -10.44
N ARG A 258 -7.40 -2.14 -11.71
CA ARG A 258 -8.68 -2.37 -12.42
C ARG A 258 -9.00 -3.85 -12.52
N ARG A 259 -8.00 -4.69 -12.76
CA ARG A 259 -8.13 -6.16 -12.79
C ARG A 259 -8.51 -6.71 -11.42
N VAL A 260 -7.83 -6.27 -10.36
CA VAL A 260 -8.13 -6.64 -8.96
C VAL A 260 -9.56 -6.23 -8.58
N PHE A 261 -9.95 -4.98 -8.85
CA PHE A 261 -11.28 -4.45 -8.58
C PHE A 261 -12.37 -5.20 -9.35
N GLN A 262 -12.18 -5.45 -10.65
CA GLN A 262 -13.11 -6.21 -11.49
C GLN A 262 -13.36 -7.61 -10.90
N CYS A 263 -12.30 -8.37 -10.60
CA CYS A 263 -12.41 -9.73 -10.07
C CYS A 263 -13.16 -9.76 -8.73
N ALA A 264 -12.83 -8.87 -7.79
CA ALA A 264 -13.50 -8.81 -6.49
C ALA A 264 -14.96 -8.33 -6.59
N ARG A 265 -15.25 -7.32 -7.43
CA ARG A 265 -16.61 -6.81 -7.67
C ARG A 265 -17.50 -7.87 -8.36
N MET A 266 -16.95 -8.66 -9.28
CA MET A 266 -17.67 -9.79 -9.88
C MET A 266 -18.02 -10.86 -8.83
N LYS A 267 -17.10 -11.21 -7.92
CA LYS A 267 -17.40 -12.12 -6.80
C LYS A 267 -18.47 -11.53 -5.87
N GLN A 268 -18.38 -10.25 -5.51
CA GLN A 268 -19.38 -9.54 -4.70
C GLN A 268 -20.80 -9.70 -5.31
N ILE A 269 -20.97 -9.36 -6.59
CA ILE A 269 -22.27 -9.44 -7.29
C ILE A 269 -22.82 -10.87 -7.33
N ILE A 270 -21.96 -11.86 -7.56
CA ILE A 270 -22.36 -13.28 -7.54
C ILE A 270 -22.79 -13.70 -6.13
N TRP A 271 -22.06 -13.30 -5.10
CA TRP A 271 -22.36 -13.68 -3.71
C TRP A 271 -23.59 -12.97 -3.15
N VAL A 272 -23.86 -11.72 -3.52
CA VAL A 272 -25.14 -11.03 -3.27
C VAL A 272 -26.31 -11.82 -3.85
N ARG A 273 -26.21 -12.21 -5.14
CA ARG A 273 -27.24 -13.00 -5.83
C ARG A 273 -27.45 -14.38 -5.19
N ASP A 274 -26.36 -15.03 -4.77
CA ASP A 274 -26.38 -16.32 -4.06
C ASP A 274 -26.79 -16.20 -2.58
N LYS A 275 -27.03 -14.98 -2.06
CA LYS A 275 -27.31 -14.67 -0.65
C LYS A 275 -26.20 -15.09 0.34
N LYS A 276 -24.95 -15.08 -0.11
CA LYS A 276 -23.73 -15.41 0.66
C LYS A 276 -23.18 -14.15 1.36
N GLY A 277 -23.90 -13.67 2.38
CA GLY A 277 -23.58 -12.41 3.07
C GLY A 277 -22.16 -12.31 3.63
N GLU A 278 -21.57 -13.41 4.11
CA GLU A 278 -20.17 -13.41 4.57
C GLU A 278 -19.16 -13.13 3.44
N GLY A 279 -19.46 -13.60 2.22
CA GLY A 279 -18.67 -13.31 1.03
C GLY A 279 -18.87 -11.88 0.54
N GLU A 280 -20.10 -11.36 0.63
CA GLU A 280 -20.41 -9.96 0.34
C GLU A 280 -19.64 -8.99 1.26
N GLU A 281 -19.67 -9.20 2.59
CA GLU A 281 -18.87 -8.43 3.57
C GLU A 281 -17.37 -8.54 3.24
N SER A 282 -16.89 -9.75 2.95
CA SER A 282 -15.47 -10.00 2.66
C SER A 282 -15.00 -9.33 1.36
N ALA A 283 -15.85 -9.30 0.33
CA ALA A 283 -15.55 -8.60 -0.92
C ALA A 283 -15.60 -7.08 -0.74
N ASP A 284 -16.56 -6.53 0.01
CA ASP A 284 -16.64 -5.09 0.29
C ASP A 284 -15.43 -4.61 1.12
N LEU A 285 -15.08 -5.34 2.17
CA LEU A 285 -13.94 -5.02 3.04
C LEU A 285 -12.60 -5.10 2.26
N PHE A 286 -12.47 -6.02 1.31
CA PHE A 286 -11.33 -6.06 0.39
C PHE A 286 -11.32 -4.88 -0.60
N LEU A 287 -12.45 -4.59 -1.24
CA LEU A 287 -12.58 -3.45 -2.17
C LEU A 287 -12.32 -2.11 -1.46
N ARG A 288 -12.74 -1.96 -0.20
CA ARG A 288 -12.40 -0.83 0.67
C ARG A 288 -10.89 -0.68 0.87
N GLY A 289 -10.16 -1.79 0.97
CA GLY A 289 -8.69 -1.80 1.02
C GLY A 289 -8.05 -1.28 -0.28
N ILE A 290 -8.61 -1.62 -1.44
CA ILE A 290 -8.21 -1.05 -2.73
C ILE A 290 -8.54 0.45 -2.80
N GLY A 291 -9.73 0.85 -2.33
CA GLY A 291 -10.13 2.25 -2.27
C GLY A 291 -9.21 3.13 -1.41
N LEU A 292 -8.63 2.59 -0.33
CA LEU A 292 -7.67 3.31 0.51
C LEU A 292 -6.34 3.60 -0.24
N ARG A 293 -5.92 2.72 -1.15
CA ARG A 293 -4.76 2.95 -2.03
C ARG A 293 -5.04 4.09 -2.99
N ASP A 294 -6.19 4.11 -3.66
CA ASP A 294 -6.50 5.18 -4.61
C ASP A 294 -6.77 6.51 -3.89
N TYR A 295 -7.36 6.48 -2.69
CA TYR A 295 -7.48 7.64 -1.80
C TYR A 295 -6.12 8.22 -1.38
N SER A 296 -5.05 7.40 -1.30
CA SER A 296 -3.71 7.90 -1.00
C SER A 296 -3.15 8.82 -2.09
N ARG A 297 -3.33 8.47 -3.37
CA ARG A 297 -2.98 9.34 -4.51
C ARG A 297 -3.87 10.57 -4.53
N TYR A 298 -5.16 10.39 -4.28
CA TYR A 298 -6.13 11.46 -4.22
C TYR A 298 -5.76 12.56 -3.20
N ILE A 299 -5.40 12.17 -1.97
CA ILE A 299 -4.98 13.12 -0.94
C ILE A 299 -3.62 13.75 -1.26
N CYS A 300 -2.63 12.98 -1.71
CA CYS A 300 -1.33 13.54 -2.09
C CYS A 300 -1.44 14.56 -3.23
N PHE A 301 -2.24 14.27 -4.26
CA PHE A 301 -2.44 15.17 -5.40
C PHE A 301 -3.22 16.44 -5.03
N ASN A 302 -4.29 16.31 -4.23
CA ASN A 302 -5.12 17.47 -3.85
C ASN A 302 -4.53 18.28 -2.68
N PHE A 303 -3.58 17.73 -1.92
CA PHE A 303 -2.90 18.38 -0.79
C PHE A 303 -1.37 18.13 -0.83
N PRO A 304 -0.62 18.70 -1.79
CA PRO A 304 0.78 18.29 -2.06
C PRO A 304 1.79 18.49 -0.91
N PHE A 305 1.50 19.38 0.04
CA PHE A 305 2.33 19.58 1.23
C PHE A 305 2.36 18.36 2.17
N THR A 306 1.42 17.41 2.01
CA THR A 306 1.33 16.17 2.82
C THR A 306 2.55 15.25 2.70
N HIS A 307 3.41 15.43 1.68
CA HIS A 307 4.68 14.72 1.55
C HIS A 307 5.74 15.13 2.58
N GLU A 308 5.70 16.38 3.06
CA GLU A 308 6.71 16.91 3.98
C GLU A 308 6.15 17.29 5.36
N GLN A 309 4.86 17.60 5.42
CA GLN A 309 4.13 18.07 6.60
C GLN A 309 2.87 17.21 6.83
N SER A 310 2.27 17.31 8.01
CA SER A 310 0.97 16.65 8.27
C SER A 310 -0.17 17.43 7.60
N LEU A 311 -1.25 16.73 7.22
CA LEU A 311 -2.49 17.34 6.73
C LEU A 311 -3.10 18.33 7.75
N LEU A 312 -2.95 18.03 9.04
CA LEU A 312 -3.35 18.89 10.16
C LEU A 312 -2.12 19.45 10.88
N SER A 313 -2.15 20.75 11.19
CA SER A 313 -0.99 21.51 11.70
C SER A 313 -0.40 21.00 13.04
N HIS A 314 -1.17 20.23 13.81
CA HIS A 314 -0.88 19.88 15.19
C HIS A 314 0.47 19.16 15.45
N LEU A 315 0.97 18.33 14.54
CA LEU A 315 2.27 17.65 14.75
C LEU A 315 3.50 18.58 14.58
N ARG A 316 3.32 19.81 14.08
CA ARG A 316 4.42 20.73 13.72
C ARG A 316 5.28 21.16 14.92
N PHE A 317 4.67 21.28 16.10
CA PHE A 317 5.33 21.73 17.33
C PHE A 317 5.38 20.63 18.42
N PHE A 318 5.17 19.37 18.03
CA PHE A 318 5.14 18.25 18.97
C PHE A 318 6.53 18.01 19.57
N PRO A 319 6.66 17.89 20.91
CA PRO A 319 7.95 17.77 21.58
C PRO A 319 8.49 16.33 21.52
N TRP A 320 8.97 15.93 20.34
CA TRP A 320 9.57 14.61 20.10
C TRP A 320 10.81 14.35 20.96
N ASP A 321 10.93 13.14 21.47
CA ASP A 321 12.11 12.64 22.17
C ASP A 321 13.05 11.95 21.17
N ALA A 322 14.14 12.62 20.79
CA ALA A 322 15.07 12.17 19.76
C ALA A 322 16.12 11.16 20.29
N ASP A 323 15.67 10.18 21.08
CA ASP A 323 16.53 9.13 21.64
C ASP A 323 16.84 8.03 20.61
N VAL A 324 18.09 7.99 20.18
CA VAL A 324 18.60 7.02 19.19
C VAL A 324 18.67 5.58 19.72
N GLU A 325 18.78 5.37 21.02
CA GLU A 325 18.79 4.02 21.63
C GLU A 325 17.36 3.47 21.78
N LYS A 326 16.36 4.33 22.07
CA LYS A 326 14.93 3.95 21.94
C LYS A 326 14.58 3.55 20.50
N PHE A 327 15.00 4.35 19.51
CA PHE A 327 14.79 4.02 18.10
C PHE A 327 15.46 2.70 17.71
N LYS A 328 16.69 2.46 18.16
CA LYS A 328 17.43 1.21 17.96
C LYS A 328 16.76 0.00 18.61
N ALA A 329 16.21 0.14 19.82
CA ALA A 329 15.49 -0.93 20.52
C ALA A 329 14.16 -1.27 19.82
N TRP A 330 13.41 -0.26 19.36
CA TRP A 330 12.24 -0.43 18.48
C TRP A 330 12.62 -1.17 17.19
N ARG A 331 13.63 -0.65 16.47
CA ARG A 331 14.12 -1.20 15.20
C ARG A 331 14.53 -2.68 15.28
N GLN A 332 15.00 -3.14 16.44
CA GLN A 332 15.47 -4.52 16.67
C GLN A 332 14.40 -5.47 17.24
N GLY A 333 13.19 -5.00 17.54
CA GLY A 333 12.20 -5.80 18.26
C GLY A 333 12.70 -6.21 19.65
N ARG A 334 13.09 -5.21 20.44
CA ARG A 334 13.59 -5.32 21.84
C ARG A 334 12.93 -4.30 22.78
N THR A 335 11.67 -3.96 22.52
CA THR A 335 10.87 -3.01 23.31
C THR A 335 10.27 -3.62 24.58
N GLY A 336 10.19 -4.95 24.66
CA GLY A 336 9.47 -5.65 25.72
C GLY A 336 7.98 -5.83 25.44
N TYR A 337 7.45 -5.29 24.34
CA TYR A 337 6.05 -5.41 23.93
C TYR A 337 5.89 -6.45 22.81
N PRO A 338 5.35 -7.66 23.08
CA PRO A 338 5.45 -8.80 22.16
C PRO A 338 4.90 -8.55 20.75
N LEU A 339 3.74 -7.89 20.61
CA LEU A 339 3.17 -7.58 19.29
C LEU A 339 4.04 -6.61 18.48
N VAL A 340 4.77 -5.72 19.17
CA VAL A 340 5.72 -4.80 18.54
C VAL A 340 6.99 -5.56 18.15
N ASP A 341 7.54 -6.33 19.08
CA ASP A 341 8.81 -7.03 18.89
C ASP A 341 8.70 -8.17 17.86
N ALA A 342 7.56 -8.86 17.78
CA ALA A 342 7.24 -9.80 16.71
C ALA A 342 7.15 -9.11 15.34
N GLY A 343 6.41 -7.99 15.25
CA GLY A 343 6.25 -7.23 14.00
C GLY A 343 7.56 -6.70 13.44
N MET A 344 8.42 -6.16 14.30
CA MET A 344 9.73 -5.63 13.86
C MET A 344 10.70 -6.74 13.41
N ARG A 345 10.53 -7.97 13.90
CA ARG A 345 11.24 -9.16 13.39
C ARG A 345 10.66 -9.67 12.08
N GLU A 346 9.33 -9.72 11.94
CA GLU A 346 8.64 -10.07 10.69
C GLU A 346 9.04 -9.12 9.55
N LEU A 347 9.02 -7.80 9.81
CA LEU A 347 9.46 -6.76 8.87
C LEU A 347 10.87 -7.02 8.35
N TRP A 348 11.84 -7.25 9.25
CA TRP A 348 13.22 -7.46 8.85
C TRP A 348 13.44 -8.79 8.10
N ALA A 349 12.73 -9.85 8.51
CA ALA A 349 12.88 -11.18 7.93
C ALA A 349 12.14 -11.38 6.59
N THR A 350 11.04 -10.64 6.36
CA THR A 350 10.15 -10.86 5.21
C THR A 350 9.99 -9.65 4.30
N GLY A 351 10.35 -8.44 4.76
CA GLY A 351 10.10 -7.18 4.05
C GLY A 351 8.62 -6.76 4.01
N TRP A 352 7.77 -7.36 4.84
CA TRP A 352 6.34 -7.09 4.90
C TRP A 352 5.84 -7.17 6.34
N MET A 353 4.67 -6.59 6.61
CA MET A 353 3.91 -6.76 7.85
C MET A 353 2.42 -6.65 7.55
N HIS A 354 1.59 -7.39 8.31
CA HIS A 354 0.13 -7.20 8.25
C HIS A 354 -0.25 -5.76 8.65
N ASN A 355 -1.25 -5.16 7.98
CA ASN A 355 -1.65 -3.76 8.19
C ASN A 355 -1.89 -3.41 9.68
N ARG A 356 -2.52 -4.32 10.45
CA ARG A 356 -2.74 -4.08 11.89
C ARG A 356 -1.43 -4.04 12.69
N ILE A 357 -0.41 -4.82 12.31
CA ILE A 357 0.92 -4.76 12.92
C ILE A 357 1.63 -3.45 12.53
N ARG A 358 1.53 -3.00 11.28
CA ARG A 358 2.05 -1.68 10.85
C ARG A 358 1.52 -0.57 11.76
N VAL A 359 0.20 -0.55 11.99
CA VAL A 359 -0.48 0.39 12.90
C VAL A 359 0.03 0.27 14.35
N ILE A 360 0.30 -0.94 14.84
CA ILE A 360 0.79 -1.17 16.20
C ILE A 360 2.23 -0.65 16.36
N VAL A 361 3.16 -1.04 15.50
CA VAL A 361 4.58 -0.65 15.64
C VAL A 361 4.79 0.85 15.39
N SER A 362 4.02 1.47 14.49
CA SER A 362 4.09 2.93 14.23
C SER A 362 3.46 3.74 15.36
N SER A 363 2.30 3.33 15.88
CA SER A 363 1.69 3.93 17.07
C SER A 363 2.61 3.79 18.29
N PHE A 364 3.34 2.68 18.43
CA PHE A 364 4.30 2.51 19.51
C PHE A 364 5.46 3.52 19.42
N ALA A 365 6.08 3.66 18.24
CA ALA A 365 7.15 4.65 18.02
C ALA A 365 6.68 6.09 18.31
N VAL A 366 5.50 6.47 17.80
CA VAL A 366 4.96 7.85 17.90
C VAL A 366 4.40 8.17 19.29
N LYS A 367 3.70 7.22 19.93
CA LYS A 367 2.90 7.50 21.14
C LYS A 367 3.47 6.94 22.44
N PHE A 368 4.13 5.78 22.41
CA PHE A 368 4.78 5.22 23.60
C PHE A 368 6.21 5.76 23.77
N LEU A 369 6.98 5.80 22.67
CA LEU A 369 8.38 6.24 22.70
C LEU A 369 8.58 7.74 22.42
N LEU A 370 7.55 8.42 21.90
CA LEU A 370 7.59 9.82 21.45
C LEU A 370 8.70 10.11 20.41
N LEU A 371 9.10 9.12 19.63
CA LEU A 371 10.15 9.25 18.61
C LEU A 371 9.67 10.09 17.43
N PRO A 372 10.56 10.89 16.78
CA PRO A 372 10.22 11.62 15.56
C PRO A 372 9.67 10.69 14.47
N TRP A 373 8.41 10.87 14.06
CA TRP A 373 7.72 9.97 13.13
C TRP A 373 8.49 9.72 11.81
N LYS A 374 9.23 10.72 11.31
CA LYS A 374 10.07 10.60 10.12
C LYS A 374 11.17 9.54 10.24
N TRP A 375 11.62 9.19 11.46
CA TRP A 375 12.57 8.08 11.67
C TRP A 375 11.91 6.72 11.44
N GLY A 376 10.66 6.55 11.92
CA GLY A 376 9.84 5.37 11.64
C GLY A 376 9.55 5.24 10.15
N MET A 377 9.10 6.33 9.52
CA MET A 377 8.85 6.42 8.07
C MET A 377 10.09 6.02 7.25
N LYS A 378 11.28 6.57 7.56
CA LYS A 378 12.51 6.21 6.83
C LYS A 378 12.99 4.78 7.09
N TYR A 379 12.66 4.16 8.23
CA TYR A 379 12.94 2.73 8.43
C TYR A 379 11.97 1.84 7.63
N PHE A 380 10.68 2.18 7.62
CA PHE A 380 9.68 1.54 6.76
C PHE A 380 10.07 1.65 5.28
N TRP A 381 10.47 2.84 4.84
CA TRP A 381 10.95 3.11 3.49
C TRP A 381 12.11 2.21 3.06
N ASP A 382 13.06 1.91 3.97
CA ASP A 382 14.19 1.00 3.67
C ASP A 382 13.80 -0.49 3.62
N THR A 383 12.85 -0.90 4.47
CA THR A 383 12.62 -2.31 4.81
C THR A 383 11.34 -2.92 4.23
N LEU A 384 10.35 -2.12 3.80
CA LEU A 384 9.14 -2.62 3.15
C LEU A 384 9.36 -2.87 1.64
N LEU A 385 8.83 -4.00 1.16
CA LEU A 385 8.74 -4.32 -0.27
C LEU A 385 7.65 -3.50 -0.97
N ASP A 386 6.63 -3.09 -0.21
CA ASP A 386 5.55 -2.18 -0.61
C ASP A 386 5.76 -0.77 -0.02
N ALA A 387 7.01 -0.30 0.00
CA ALA A 387 7.39 1.07 0.36
C ALA A 387 6.85 2.08 -0.68
N ASP A 388 5.60 2.47 -0.47
CA ASP A 388 4.80 3.30 -1.36
C ASP A 388 4.52 4.66 -0.67
N LEU A 389 4.95 5.76 -1.30
CA LEU A 389 5.04 7.06 -0.61
C LEU A 389 3.66 7.54 -0.17
N GLU A 390 2.69 7.48 -1.08
CA GLU A 390 1.32 7.91 -0.85
C GLU A 390 0.64 7.04 0.22
N CYS A 391 0.75 5.70 0.15
CA CYS A 391 0.19 4.81 1.15
C CYS A 391 0.82 4.97 2.54
N ASP A 392 2.15 5.12 2.61
CA ASP A 392 2.85 5.26 3.88
C ASP A 392 2.51 6.59 4.57
N ILE A 393 2.45 7.70 3.80
CA ILE A 393 1.97 9.00 4.32
C ILE A 393 0.58 8.87 4.93
N ILE A 394 -0.39 8.27 4.23
CA ILE A 394 -1.73 8.04 4.80
C ILE A 394 -1.65 7.13 6.03
N GLY A 395 -0.77 6.12 6.07
CA GLY A 395 -0.53 5.28 7.23
C GLY A 395 -0.06 6.07 8.46
N TRP A 396 0.96 6.92 8.31
CA TRP A 396 1.46 7.77 9.40
C TRP A 396 0.46 8.85 9.80
N GLN A 397 -0.29 9.42 8.86
CA GLN A 397 -1.35 10.39 9.16
C GLN A 397 -2.54 9.74 9.90
N TYR A 398 -2.92 8.52 9.53
CA TYR A 398 -4.00 7.76 10.17
C TYR A 398 -3.69 7.45 11.65
N ILE A 399 -2.46 7.02 11.98
CA ILE A 399 -2.11 6.64 13.37
C ILE A 399 -1.84 7.83 14.29
N SER A 400 -1.65 9.03 13.74
CA SER A 400 -1.23 10.24 14.45
C SER A 400 -2.33 11.28 14.65
N GLY A 401 -3.59 10.97 14.33
CA GLY A 401 -4.69 11.92 14.44
C GLY A 401 -4.70 12.99 13.35
N SER A 402 -4.03 12.75 12.21
CA SER A 402 -3.89 13.72 11.13
C SER A 402 -4.93 13.58 10.01
N LEU A 403 -5.75 12.53 10.02
CA LEU A 403 -6.92 12.36 9.15
C LEU A 403 -8.20 12.48 10.00
N PRO A 404 -9.28 13.12 9.49
CA PRO A 404 -10.56 13.23 10.21
C PRO A 404 -11.23 11.89 10.56
N ASP A 405 -10.86 10.80 9.88
CA ASP A 405 -11.30 9.43 10.14
C ASP A 405 -10.14 8.52 10.65
N GLY A 406 -9.08 9.12 11.19
CA GLY A 406 -7.92 8.47 11.79
C GLY A 406 -8.11 7.98 13.23
N HIS A 407 -7.03 7.45 13.82
CA HIS A 407 -6.89 7.25 15.27
C HIS A 407 -6.52 8.59 15.94
N GLU A 408 -7.28 9.04 16.93
CA GLU A 408 -6.98 10.19 17.80
C GLU A 408 -5.55 10.11 18.39
N LEU A 409 -4.83 11.22 18.50
CA LEU A 409 -3.40 11.21 18.86
C LEU A 409 -3.13 10.69 20.28
N ASP A 410 -3.94 11.09 21.26
CA ASP A 410 -3.89 10.65 22.67
C ASP A 410 -4.32 9.19 22.90
N ARG A 411 -5.02 8.57 21.94
CA ARG A 411 -5.41 7.15 22.03
C ARG A 411 -4.19 6.21 22.01
N LEU A 412 -3.82 5.74 23.20
CA LEU A 412 -2.93 4.61 23.46
C LEU A 412 -3.75 3.32 23.61
N ASP A 413 -3.62 2.41 22.65
CA ASP A 413 -4.25 1.09 22.73
C ASP A 413 -3.55 0.18 23.76
N ASN A 414 -4.30 -0.66 24.47
CA ASN A 414 -3.75 -1.65 25.40
C ASN A 414 -3.26 -2.92 24.65
N PRO A 415 -2.00 -3.36 24.85
CA PRO A 415 -1.42 -4.53 24.17
C PRO A 415 -2.17 -5.85 24.38
N ALA A 416 -2.71 -6.10 25.59
CA ALA A 416 -3.46 -7.32 25.89
C ALA A 416 -4.77 -7.39 25.10
N ILE A 417 -5.48 -6.24 25.00
CA ILE A 417 -6.71 -6.11 24.22
C ILE A 417 -6.43 -6.24 22.71
N GLN A 418 -5.30 -5.71 22.24
CA GLN A 418 -4.86 -5.91 20.85
C GLN A 418 -4.50 -7.38 20.59
N GLY A 419 -3.81 -8.05 21.52
CA GLY A 419 -3.45 -9.47 21.44
C GLY A 419 -4.67 -10.36 21.29
N ALA A 420 -5.58 -10.32 22.28
CA ALA A 420 -6.82 -11.08 22.27
C ALA A 420 -7.72 -10.83 21.03
N LYS A 421 -7.60 -9.66 20.38
CA LYS A 421 -8.40 -9.29 19.20
C LYS A 421 -7.76 -9.69 17.87
N TYR A 422 -6.44 -9.71 17.78
CA TYR A 422 -5.70 -9.81 16.51
C TYR A 422 -4.79 -11.05 16.42
N ASP A 423 -4.38 -11.61 17.55
CA ASP A 423 -3.61 -12.85 17.70
C ASP A 423 -4.17 -13.70 18.87
N PRO A 424 -5.45 -14.13 18.81
CA PRO A 424 -6.18 -14.65 19.98
C PRO A 424 -5.55 -15.89 20.62
N GLU A 425 -4.82 -16.71 19.87
CA GLU A 425 -4.16 -17.93 20.36
C GLU A 425 -2.68 -17.71 20.75
N GLY A 426 -2.11 -16.53 20.46
CA GLY A 426 -0.70 -16.23 20.68
C GLY A 426 0.25 -16.74 19.58
N GLU A 427 -0.25 -17.31 18.50
CA GLU A 427 0.57 -17.98 17.47
C GLU A 427 1.51 -17.01 16.73
N TYR A 428 1.13 -15.75 16.53
CA TYR A 428 2.04 -14.73 15.98
C TYR A 428 3.26 -14.51 16.87
N ILE A 429 3.03 -14.47 18.19
CA ILE A 429 4.10 -14.36 19.18
C ILE A 429 4.93 -15.65 19.24
N ARG A 430 4.30 -16.83 19.24
CA ARG A 430 5.00 -18.13 19.25
C ARG A 430 5.89 -18.31 18.01
N GLN A 431 5.48 -17.80 16.86
CA GLN A 431 6.24 -17.84 15.61
C GLN A 431 7.47 -16.91 15.62
N TRP A 432 7.30 -15.64 15.99
CA TRP A 432 8.36 -14.61 15.83
C TRP A 432 9.18 -14.35 17.10
N LEU A 433 8.65 -14.67 18.28
CA LEU A 433 9.30 -14.59 19.60
C LEU A 433 9.33 -16.00 20.25
N PRO A 434 10.07 -16.97 19.69
CA PRO A 434 10.13 -18.34 20.22
C PRO A 434 10.60 -18.41 21.69
N GLU A 435 11.32 -17.39 22.18
CA GLU A 435 11.68 -17.25 23.60
C GLU A 435 10.46 -17.13 24.54
N LEU A 436 9.30 -16.67 24.02
CA LEU A 436 8.04 -16.58 24.75
C LEU A 436 7.10 -17.76 24.48
N ALA A 437 7.42 -18.68 23.56
CA ALA A 437 6.47 -19.63 23.00
C ALA A 437 5.93 -20.70 23.99
N ARG A 438 6.45 -20.75 25.22
CA ARG A 438 5.93 -21.59 26.32
C ARG A 438 5.04 -20.85 27.31
N LEU A 439 4.75 -19.55 27.12
CA LEU A 439 3.79 -18.84 27.95
C LEU A 439 2.36 -19.31 27.66
N PRO A 440 1.48 -19.37 28.68
CA PRO A 440 0.03 -19.39 28.48
C PRO A 440 -0.42 -18.19 27.65
N THR A 441 -1.38 -18.38 26.75
CA THR A 441 -1.86 -17.32 25.85
C THR A 441 -2.42 -16.11 26.61
N GLU A 442 -3.03 -16.34 27.78
CA GLU A 442 -3.50 -15.31 28.73
C GLU A 442 -2.42 -14.31 29.21
N TRP A 443 -1.13 -14.57 28.99
CA TRP A 443 -0.03 -13.65 29.33
C TRP A 443 0.91 -13.32 28.16
N ILE A 444 0.76 -13.99 27.00
CA ILE A 444 1.79 -14.01 25.96
C ILE A 444 1.99 -12.64 25.27
N HIS A 445 0.96 -11.79 25.28
CA HIS A 445 1.02 -10.41 24.75
C HIS A 445 1.40 -9.36 25.80
N HIS A 446 1.48 -9.72 27.08
CA HIS A 446 1.83 -8.82 28.19
C HIS A 446 2.58 -9.54 29.34
N PRO A 447 3.81 -10.06 29.09
CA PRO A 447 4.50 -10.94 30.04
C PRO A 447 4.93 -10.25 31.35
N TRP A 448 4.89 -8.92 31.42
CA TRP A 448 5.21 -8.15 32.61
C TRP A 448 4.13 -8.24 33.71
N ASP A 449 2.86 -8.50 33.33
CA ASP A 449 1.76 -8.71 34.27
C ASP A 449 1.72 -10.15 34.82
N ALA A 450 2.45 -11.06 34.18
CA ALA A 450 2.40 -12.49 34.46
C ALA A 450 3.02 -12.81 35.85
N PRO A 451 2.38 -13.68 36.66
CA PRO A 451 2.97 -14.10 37.93
C PRO A 451 4.36 -14.72 37.75
N LEU A 452 5.30 -14.39 38.64
CA LEU A 452 6.69 -14.89 38.58
C LEU A 452 6.80 -16.42 38.55
N THR A 453 5.80 -17.12 39.11
CA THR A 453 5.67 -18.58 39.02
C THR A 453 5.38 -19.07 37.60
N VAL A 454 4.52 -18.39 36.85
CA VAL A 454 4.19 -18.68 35.45
C VAL A 454 5.40 -18.39 34.55
N LEU A 455 6.00 -17.21 34.70
CA LEU A 455 7.23 -16.83 33.97
C LEU A 455 8.33 -17.87 34.15
N LYS A 456 8.60 -18.29 35.41
CA LYS A 456 9.59 -19.32 35.71
C LYS A 456 9.23 -20.70 35.15
N ALA A 457 7.95 -21.10 35.17
CA ALA A 457 7.50 -22.36 34.60
C ALA A 457 7.68 -22.42 33.07
N SER A 458 7.41 -21.30 32.38
CA SER A 458 7.66 -21.14 30.94
C SER A 458 9.14 -20.88 30.60
N GLY A 459 9.99 -20.63 31.60
CA GLY A 459 11.42 -20.31 31.45
C GLY A 459 11.70 -18.94 30.85
N VAL A 460 10.82 -17.97 31.07
CA VAL A 460 10.98 -16.57 30.66
C VAL A 460 11.54 -15.78 31.84
N GLU A 461 12.66 -15.08 31.62
CA GLU A 461 13.21 -14.10 32.58
C GLU A 461 13.31 -12.74 31.90
N LEU A 462 12.56 -11.77 32.42
CA LEU A 462 12.48 -10.42 31.85
C LEU A 462 13.72 -9.60 32.22
N GLY A 463 14.45 -9.16 31.19
CA GLY A 463 15.78 -8.56 31.29
C GLY A 463 16.89 -9.48 30.78
N THR A 464 16.66 -10.80 30.73
CA THR A 464 17.65 -11.80 30.28
C THR A 464 17.23 -12.46 28.97
N ASN A 465 16.15 -13.26 28.98
CA ASN A 465 15.69 -14.04 27.83
C ASN A 465 14.80 -13.20 26.89
N TYR A 466 14.04 -12.27 27.47
CA TYR A 466 13.21 -11.32 26.75
C TYR A 466 13.29 -9.94 27.43
N ALA A 467 13.03 -8.86 26.71
CA ALA A 467 13.17 -7.51 27.25
C ALA A 467 12.10 -7.20 28.32
N LYS A 468 12.46 -6.34 29.29
CA LYS A 468 11.46 -5.62 30.09
C LYS A 468 10.84 -4.50 29.22
N PRO A 469 9.60 -4.05 29.50
CA PRO A 469 9.03 -2.88 28.86
C PRO A 469 10.00 -1.68 28.92
N ILE A 470 10.37 -1.15 27.75
CA ILE A 470 11.31 -0.02 27.60
C ILE A 470 10.75 1.30 28.17
N VAL A 471 9.42 1.39 28.19
CA VAL A 471 8.61 2.39 28.89
C VAL A 471 7.42 1.65 29.49
N ASP A 472 6.89 2.12 30.60
CA ASP A 472 5.64 1.62 31.17
C ASP A 472 4.41 2.27 30.47
N ILE A 473 3.27 1.58 30.46
CA ILE A 473 2.07 2.04 29.72
C ILE A 473 1.39 3.26 30.36
N ASP A 474 1.38 3.37 31.68
CA ASP A 474 0.76 4.51 32.36
C ASP A 474 1.71 5.72 32.34
N THR A 475 3.01 5.47 32.49
CA THR A 475 4.10 6.43 32.25
C THR A 475 4.04 7.01 30.82
N ALA A 476 3.87 6.16 29.81
CA ALA A 476 3.70 6.59 28.42
C ALA A 476 2.44 7.46 28.24
N ARG A 477 1.33 7.10 28.89
CA ARG A 477 0.09 7.89 28.87
C ARG A 477 0.28 9.28 29.46
N GLU A 478 0.92 9.39 30.62
CA GLU A 478 1.26 10.69 31.22
C GLU A 478 2.15 11.54 30.30
N LEU A 479 3.19 10.95 29.72
CA LEU A 479 4.13 11.67 28.84
C LEU A 479 3.44 12.16 27.56
N LEU A 480 2.61 11.32 26.93
CA LEU A 480 1.84 11.67 25.74
C LEU A 480 0.83 12.80 26.04
N THR A 481 0.07 12.73 27.13
CA THR A 481 -0.86 13.80 27.52
C THR A 481 -0.12 15.12 27.75
N LYS A 482 1.02 15.10 28.44
CA LYS A 482 1.86 16.29 28.67
C LYS A 482 2.44 16.84 27.36
N ALA A 483 2.83 15.98 26.42
CA ALA A 483 3.29 16.39 25.10
C ALA A 483 2.18 17.07 24.28
N ILE A 484 0.98 16.50 24.25
CA ILE A 484 -0.18 17.04 23.50
C ILE A 484 -0.60 18.42 24.06
N SER A 485 -0.67 18.60 25.39
CA SER A 485 -0.97 19.92 25.97
C SER A 485 0.05 20.98 25.56
N ARG A 486 1.35 20.70 25.70
CA ARG A 486 2.43 21.62 25.28
C ARG A 486 2.39 21.94 23.78
N THR A 487 1.94 20.98 22.98
CA THR A 487 1.78 21.17 21.52
C THR A 487 0.63 22.14 21.21
N ARG A 488 -0.53 21.96 21.86
CA ARG A 488 -1.68 22.86 21.73
C ARG A 488 -1.35 24.27 22.23
N GLU A 489 -0.65 24.39 23.36
CA GLU A 489 -0.12 25.66 23.89
C GLU A 489 0.77 26.37 22.86
N ALA A 490 1.68 25.64 22.20
CA ALA A 490 2.56 26.18 21.16
C ALA A 490 1.80 26.64 19.90
N GLN A 491 0.80 25.88 19.44
CA GLN A 491 -0.07 26.30 18.32
C GLN A 491 -0.80 27.60 18.63
N ILE A 492 -1.43 27.70 19.81
CA ILE A 492 -2.19 28.87 20.25
C ILE A 492 -1.29 30.11 20.38
N MET A 493 -0.08 29.97 20.95
CA MET A 493 0.90 31.07 21.05
C MET A 493 1.41 31.58 19.69
N ILE A 494 1.32 30.76 18.64
CA ILE A 494 1.74 31.10 17.27
C ILE A 494 0.54 31.55 16.40
N GLY A 495 -0.69 31.44 16.91
CA GLY A 495 -1.92 31.83 16.21
C GLY A 495 -2.43 30.80 15.20
N ALA A 496 -1.92 29.56 15.22
CA ALA A 496 -2.39 28.48 14.37
C ALA A 496 -3.62 27.79 15.00
N ALA A 497 -4.73 27.67 14.27
CA ALA A 497 -5.90 26.96 14.76
C ALA A 497 -5.68 25.43 14.78
N PRO A 498 -6.21 24.70 15.78
CA PRO A 498 -5.84 23.31 16.02
C PRO A 498 -6.32 22.33 14.93
N ASP A 499 -7.52 22.56 14.40
CA ASP A 499 -8.20 21.69 13.42
C ASP A 499 -8.20 22.29 12.00
N GLU A 500 -7.38 23.31 11.77
CA GLU A 500 -7.25 23.94 10.46
C GLU A 500 -6.40 23.04 9.54
N ILE A 501 -7.05 22.50 8.50
CA ILE A 501 -6.38 21.90 7.35
C ILE A 501 -5.46 22.96 6.78
N VAL A 502 -4.18 22.61 6.55
CA VAL A 502 -3.20 23.56 6.01
C VAL A 502 -3.60 23.96 4.60
N ALA A 503 -4.29 25.09 4.48
CA ALA A 503 -4.63 25.70 3.20
C ALA A 503 -3.49 26.63 2.79
N ASP A 504 -2.81 26.31 1.68
CA ASP A 504 -1.80 27.21 1.15
C ASP A 504 -2.46 28.41 0.46
N SER A 505 -1.98 29.61 0.76
CA SER A 505 -2.62 30.86 0.34
C SER A 505 -2.30 31.17 -1.13
N PHE A 506 -3.18 30.74 -2.04
CA PHE A 506 -3.08 30.98 -3.49
C PHE A 506 -2.85 32.46 -3.87
N GLU A 507 -3.31 33.40 -3.03
CA GLU A 507 -3.10 34.85 -3.18
C GLU A 507 -1.61 35.26 -3.31
N ALA A 508 -0.67 34.44 -2.84
CA ALA A 508 0.76 34.74 -2.90
C ALA A 508 1.37 34.66 -4.31
N LEU A 509 0.75 33.96 -5.28
CA LEU A 509 1.29 33.81 -6.64
C LEU A 509 0.77 34.82 -7.66
N GLU A 510 -0.36 35.49 -7.40
CA GLU A 510 -0.99 36.42 -8.39
C GLU A 510 -0.10 37.63 -8.72
N ALA A 511 0.81 38.01 -7.82
CA ALA A 511 1.67 39.19 -7.97
C ALA A 511 2.73 39.08 -9.08
N ALA A 512 2.92 37.91 -9.72
CA ALA A 512 4.13 37.60 -10.49
C ALA A 512 3.93 36.90 -11.85
N ASN A 513 2.81 37.10 -12.55
CA ASN A 513 2.70 36.68 -13.97
C ASN A 513 1.80 37.57 -14.84
N THR A 514 2.40 38.40 -15.70
CA THR A 514 1.71 39.09 -16.82
C THR A 514 2.49 38.92 -18.12
N VAL A 515 2.34 37.76 -18.76
CA VAL A 515 2.88 37.44 -20.08
C VAL A 515 1.74 37.02 -21.02
N LYS A 516 1.85 37.36 -22.30
CA LYS A 516 0.73 37.34 -23.27
C LYS A 516 0.41 35.93 -23.78
N GLU A 517 -0.88 35.67 -23.98
CA GLU A 517 -1.42 34.45 -24.59
C GLU A 517 -1.03 34.30 -26.07
N HIS A 518 -0.59 33.12 -26.50
CA HIS A 518 -0.59 32.68 -27.91
C HIS A 518 -0.68 31.14 -28.00
N GLY A 519 -1.63 30.63 -28.79
CA GLY A 519 -1.62 29.26 -29.33
C GLY A 519 -2.09 28.12 -28.41
N LEU A 520 -3.40 27.90 -28.32
CA LEU A 520 -3.97 26.69 -27.70
C LEU A 520 -3.65 25.42 -28.53
N CYS A 521 -3.30 24.33 -27.85
CA CYS A 521 -3.07 23.00 -28.42
C CYS A 521 -3.87 21.95 -27.63
N PRO A 522 -4.63 21.02 -28.26
CA PRO A 522 -5.71 20.28 -27.61
C PRO A 522 -5.26 19.03 -26.82
N SER A 523 -4.09 19.07 -26.16
CA SER A 523 -3.52 17.92 -25.44
C SER A 523 -2.80 18.31 -24.14
N SER A 524 -3.31 19.32 -23.43
CA SER A 524 -2.64 19.95 -22.28
C SER A 524 -3.35 19.76 -20.92
N ASN A 525 -4.46 19.02 -20.87
CA ASN A 525 -5.31 18.97 -19.68
C ASN A 525 -4.85 17.92 -18.65
N ASP A 526 -4.12 16.89 -19.07
CA ASP A 526 -3.58 15.85 -18.18
C ASP A 526 -2.72 16.48 -17.07
N GLN A 527 -3.14 16.32 -15.82
CA GLN A 527 -2.47 16.79 -14.60
C GLN A 527 -2.55 18.32 -14.33
N GLN A 528 -3.45 19.09 -14.97
CA GLN A 528 -3.74 20.46 -14.51
C GLN A 528 -4.70 20.49 -13.32
N VAL A 529 -4.28 21.09 -12.20
CA VAL A 529 -5.17 21.48 -11.09
C VAL A 529 -6.07 22.64 -11.59
N PRO A 530 -7.39 22.63 -11.32
CA PRO A 530 -8.28 23.70 -11.78
C PRO A 530 -7.90 25.07 -11.20
N LEU A 531 -7.44 25.97 -12.06
CA LEU A 531 -7.29 27.39 -11.77
C LEU A 531 -8.58 28.14 -12.12
N ASP A 532 -8.89 29.19 -11.34
CA ASP A 532 -9.95 30.17 -11.56
C ASP A 532 -11.42 29.66 -11.53
N VAL A 533 -12.10 29.89 -10.39
CA VAL A 533 -13.55 30.14 -10.37
C VAL A 533 -13.77 31.60 -10.01
N ARG A 534 -13.80 32.46 -11.04
CA ARG A 534 -13.86 33.93 -10.87
C ARG A 534 -15.14 34.39 -10.18
N TYR A 535 -15.02 34.84 -8.95
CA TYR A 535 -16.10 35.55 -8.24
C TYR A 535 -16.23 37.00 -8.75
N ASN A 536 -17.15 37.22 -9.69
CA ASN A 536 -17.56 38.58 -10.10
C ASN A 536 -18.33 39.27 -8.95
N GLY A 537 -17.61 40.02 -8.10
CA GLY A 537 -18.18 40.81 -7.01
C GLY A 537 -19.01 41.99 -7.50
N SER A 538 -20.33 41.82 -7.61
CA SER A 538 -21.25 42.93 -7.87
C SER A 538 -21.42 43.81 -6.63
N LYS A 539 -21.32 45.13 -6.81
CA LYS A 539 -21.39 46.10 -5.71
C LYS A 539 -22.83 46.21 -5.17
N ARG A 540 -22.99 46.16 -3.85
CA ARG A 540 -24.26 46.49 -3.18
C ARG A 540 -24.73 47.90 -3.54
N VAL A 541 -25.96 48.00 -4.04
CA VAL A 541 -26.76 49.23 -4.07
C VAL A 541 -28.14 48.87 -3.49
N LYS A 542 -28.59 49.60 -2.47
CA LYS A 542 -30.01 49.61 -2.03
C LYS A 542 -30.76 50.60 -2.92
N PRO A 543 -32.04 50.34 -3.28
CA PRO A 543 -33.11 50.90 -2.44
C PRO A 543 -34.44 50.09 -2.34
N VAL A 544 -35.18 50.41 -1.26
CA VAL A 544 -36.66 50.38 -1.12
C VAL A 544 -37.39 49.02 -1.05
N GLU A 545 -38.56 49.09 -0.41
CA GLU A 545 -39.48 48.03 -0.01
C GLU A 545 -40.62 47.84 -1.03
N GLU A 546 -41.18 46.63 -1.14
CA GLU A 546 -42.58 46.29 -0.82
C GLU A 546 -42.86 44.80 -1.19
N ASP A 547 -43.88 44.22 -0.55
CA ASP A 547 -44.38 42.82 -0.68
C ASP A 547 -43.38 41.66 -0.42
N GLU A 548 -43.79 40.49 0.12
CA GLU A 548 -45.14 39.92 0.18
C GLU A 548 -45.39 39.15 1.50
N GLU A 549 -46.58 39.27 2.09
CA GLU A 549 -46.93 38.67 3.40
C GLU A 549 -47.55 37.26 3.26
N ARG A 550 -46.74 36.18 3.19
CA ARG A 550 -47.24 34.79 3.30
C ARG A 550 -46.21 33.74 3.76
N GLU A 551 -46.71 32.51 4.00
CA GLU A 551 -45.99 31.31 4.45
C GLU A 551 -45.23 31.32 5.80
N MET A 552 -45.24 32.41 6.58
CA MET A 552 -44.80 32.38 7.99
C MET A 552 -45.88 31.81 8.96
N LYS A 553 -46.55 30.70 8.58
CA LYS A 553 -47.65 30.12 9.39
C LYS A 553 -47.77 28.58 9.39
N LYS A 554 -46.70 27.86 9.06
CA LYS A 554 -46.59 26.39 9.20
C LYS A 554 -45.18 25.95 9.64
N LEU A 555 -44.82 26.19 10.92
CA LEU A 555 -43.77 25.44 11.67
C LEU A 555 -43.61 25.97 13.12
N ARG A 556 -44.72 26.06 13.86
CA ARG A 556 -44.72 26.12 15.34
C ARG A 556 -45.88 25.27 15.85
N GLY A 557 -45.60 24.38 16.82
CA GLY A 557 -46.58 23.44 17.35
C GLY A 557 -46.39 22.00 16.85
N PHE A 558 -45.30 21.36 17.29
CA PHE A 558 -45.19 19.90 17.51
C PHE A 558 -43.88 19.62 18.27
N ASN A 559 -43.89 19.83 19.59
CA ASN A 559 -42.82 19.41 20.51
C ASN A 559 -43.26 19.59 21.99
N GLU A 560 -44.26 18.83 22.42
CA GLU A 560 -44.59 18.59 23.84
C GLU A 560 -45.62 17.46 23.95
N VAL A 561 -45.65 16.76 25.10
CA VAL A 561 -46.47 15.55 25.41
C VAL A 561 -46.17 14.34 24.48
N ILE A 562 -46.06 13.08 24.91
CA ILE A 562 -46.44 12.38 26.15
C ILE A 562 -45.25 11.60 26.74
N ARG A 563 -45.28 11.39 28.06
CA ARG A 563 -44.45 10.45 28.83
C ARG A 563 -45.36 9.77 29.87
N GLU A 564 -45.04 8.52 30.23
CA GLU A 564 -45.69 7.68 31.28
C GLU A 564 -47.10 7.09 30.96
N GLU A 565 -47.51 6.15 31.82
CA GLU A 565 -48.66 5.20 31.78
C GLU A 565 -48.64 4.05 30.73
N GLU A 566 -49.11 2.81 31.02
CA GLU A 566 -48.92 1.97 32.23
C GLU A 566 -49.18 0.46 31.94
N GLU A 567 -49.15 -0.41 32.98
CA GLU A 567 -49.19 -1.88 32.89
C GLU A 567 -50.58 -2.51 32.64
N ARG A 568 -50.60 -3.65 31.89
CA ARG A 568 -51.25 -4.97 32.19
C ARG A 568 -51.46 -5.80 30.89
N GLY A 569 -51.38 -7.13 30.85
CA GLY A 569 -51.07 -8.18 31.85
C GLY A 569 -50.63 -9.49 31.17
N LEU A 570 -50.02 -10.47 31.88
CA LEU A 570 -50.68 -11.69 32.43
C LEU A 570 -51.36 -12.57 31.34
N PHE A 571 -51.08 -13.85 31.11
CA PHE A 571 -50.34 -14.96 31.76
C PHE A 571 -49.94 -16.00 30.65
N SER A 572 -49.23 -17.15 30.81
CA SER A 572 -48.80 -17.95 31.98
C SER A 572 -47.58 -18.89 31.70
N THR A 573 -47.28 -19.74 32.69
CA THR A 573 -46.45 -20.97 32.78
C THR A 573 -46.86 -22.12 31.81
N ALA A 574 -46.16 -23.26 31.62
CA ALA A 574 -45.25 -23.99 32.54
C ALA A 574 -44.25 -24.97 31.85
N GLU A 575 -43.53 -25.70 32.70
CA GLU A 575 -42.55 -26.79 32.52
C GLU A 575 -43.17 -28.08 31.85
N SER A 576 -42.49 -29.20 31.54
CA SER A 576 -41.28 -29.81 32.14
C SER A 576 -40.61 -30.91 31.27
N SER A 577 -39.64 -31.62 31.88
CA SER A 577 -38.85 -32.82 31.49
C SER A 577 -39.56 -33.94 30.68
N SER A 578 -38.91 -34.94 30.03
CA SER A 578 -37.81 -35.77 30.57
C SER A 578 -37.04 -36.72 29.59
N SER A 579 -35.71 -36.75 29.75
CA SER A 579 -34.73 -37.88 29.67
C SER A 579 -35.03 -39.26 29.03
N SER A 580 -34.10 -39.72 28.17
CA SER A 580 -33.42 -41.07 28.19
C SER A 580 -32.31 -41.11 27.11
N SER A 581 -31.01 -41.18 27.43
CA SER A 581 -30.17 -42.39 27.64
C SER A 581 -30.23 -43.43 26.50
N VAL A 582 -29.11 -43.77 25.82
CA VAL A 582 -28.15 -44.82 26.27
C VAL A 582 -26.73 -44.68 25.64
N ARG A 583 -25.73 -45.19 26.39
CA ARG A 583 -24.29 -45.55 26.15
C ARG A 583 -23.93 -46.11 24.74
N SER A 584 -22.67 -46.25 24.25
CA SER A 584 -21.24 -45.97 24.62
C SER A 584 -20.34 -46.32 23.39
N VAL A 585 -19.03 -46.01 23.23
CA VAL A 585 -17.78 -46.53 23.88
C VAL A 585 -16.53 -45.72 23.37
N PHE A 586 -15.39 -45.88 24.07
CA PHE A 586 -14.01 -45.34 23.94
C PHE A 586 -13.18 -45.48 22.63
N MET A 587 -12.02 -44.79 22.67
CA MET A 587 -10.75 -44.86 21.88
C MET A 587 -10.68 -44.01 20.59
N VAL A 588 -9.66 -43.18 20.29
CA VAL A 588 -8.20 -43.07 20.61
C VAL A 588 -7.27 -43.69 19.55
N SER A 589 -6.67 -42.79 18.74
CA SER A 589 -5.44 -42.86 17.92
C SER A 589 -4.86 -44.22 17.46
N HIS A 590 -4.61 -44.36 16.14
CA HIS A 590 -3.26 -44.05 15.63
C HIS A 590 -3.17 -43.86 14.10
N SER A 591 -2.10 -43.19 13.70
CA SER A 591 -1.51 -43.14 12.35
C SER A 591 -1.07 -44.51 11.82
N CYS A 592 -1.13 -44.74 10.50
CA CYS A 592 -0.23 -45.69 9.85
C CYS A 592 0.11 -45.31 8.41
N SER A 593 1.39 -45.52 8.04
CA SER A 593 1.95 -45.38 6.70
C SER A 593 1.86 -46.71 5.93
N LEU A 594 1.79 -46.66 4.59
CA LEU A 594 1.83 -47.85 3.74
C LEU A 594 3.14 -47.93 2.93
N VAL A 595 3.75 -49.12 2.92
CA VAL A 595 4.99 -49.45 2.19
C VAL A 595 4.87 -50.84 1.55
N SER A 596 5.06 -50.88 0.22
CA SER A 596 5.36 -52.00 -0.69
C SER A 596 5.03 -53.47 -0.36
N GLU A 597 4.25 -54.09 -1.25
CA GLU A 597 4.49 -55.41 -1.87
C GLU A 597 4.10 -55.31 -3.37
N GLY A 598 4.57 -56.14 -4.33
CA GLY A 598 5.64 -57.13 -4.27
C GLY A 598 5.63 -58.12 -5.47
N LYS A 599 6.69 -58.11 -6.29
CA LYS A 599 7.08 -59.11 -7.33
C LYS A 599 6.27 -59.26 -8.64
N ASN A 600 7.01 -59.29 -9.75
CA ASN A 600 7.10 -60.48 -10.61
C ASN A 600 8.53 -60.60 -11.22
N LEU A 601 8.83 -61.65 -11.99
CA LEU A 601 10.19 -62.19 -12.19
C LEU A 601 10.64 -62.30 -13.67
N GLU A 602 11.88 -62.81 -13.86
CA GLU A 602 12.59 -63.15 -15.10
C GLU A 602 13.24 -61.97 -15.87
N GLY A 603 14.49 -62.07 -16.38
CA GLY A 603 15.56 -63.05 -16.12
C GLY A 603 16.59 -63.22 -17.27
N ILE A 604 17.88 -63.36 -16.90
CA ILE A 604 19.04 -64.00 -17.60
C ILE A 604 20.32 -63.13 -17.73
N GLN A 605 21.45 -63.85 -17.58
CA GLN A 605 22.89 -63.55 -17.63
C GLN A 605 23.42 -63.09 -19.03
N ASP A 606 24.69 -62.76 -19.34
CA ASP A 606 26.03 -62.62 -18.69
C ASP A 606 26.91 -61.71 -19.63
N SER A 607 28.21 -61.35 -19.48
CA SER A 607 29.31 -61.60 -18.51
C SER A 607 30.46 -60.56 -18.70
N SER A 608 31.34 -60.46 -17.69
CA SER A 608 32.79 -60.10 -17.68
C SER A 608 33.51 -59.20 -18.74
N ASP A 609 34.28 -58.24 -18.19
CA ASP A 609 35.73 -57.97 -18.45
C ASP A 609 36.30 -56.92 -19.46
N GLN A 610 37.07 -55.99 -18.85
CA GLN A 610 38.44 -55.51 -19.19
C GLN A 610 38.75 -54.29 -20.12
N ILE A 611 39.29 -53.24 -19.45
CA ILE A 611 40.61 -52.55 -19.69
C ILE A 611 40.74 -51.26 -20.56
N ALA A 612 41.67 -50.39 -20.10
CA ALA A 612 42.41 -49.29 -20.77
C ALA A 612 41.87 -47.82 -20.77
N THR A 613 42.41 -47.00 -19.82
CA THR A 613 43.19 -45.73 -19.98
C THR A 613 42.96 -44.77 -21.20
N SER A 614 43.09 -43.43 -21.12
CA SER A 614 43.98 -42.61 -20.25
C SER A 614 43.60 -41.11 -20.06
N LEU A 615 43.81 -40.58 -18.85
CA LEU A 615 44.58 -39.36 -18.45
C LEU A 615 44.54 -38.01 -19.22
N GLY A 616 44.45 -36.91 -18.45
CA GLY A 616 44.80 -35.52 -18.81
C GLY A 616 44.03 -34.48 -17.95
N LYS A 617 44.51 -34.07 -16.76
CA LYS A 617 45.38 -32.89 -16.47
C LYS A 617 44.78 -31.54 -16.89
N ASN A 618 44.83 -30.43 -16.13
CA ASN A 618 45.27 -30.09 -14.77
C ASN A 618 44.54 -28.77 -14.40
N GLY A 619 44.39 -28.36 -13.13
CA GLY A 619 44.81 -28.97 -11.86
C GLY A 619 44.51 -28.03 -10.70
#